data_AF-A0A536YNE2-F1
#
_entry.id   AF-A0A536YNE2-F1
#
_cell.length_a   1.000
_cell.length_b   1.000
_cell.length_c   1.000
_cell.angle_alpha   90.00
_cell.angle_beta   90.00
_cell.angle_gamma   90.00
#
_symmetry.space_group_name_H-M   'P 1'
#
loop_
_entity.id
_entity.type
_entity.pdbx_description
1 polymer ?
#
loop_
_entity_poly.entity_id
_entity_poly.type
_entity_poly.pdbx_seq_one_letter_code
_entity_poly.pdbx_strand_id
1 'polypeptide(L)'
;YVKCVDANDISKELYKFKTPSGIIGNLNTWQYKGKQYIGVLSGIGGWAGIGLAAGLEKDTDGLGAVGGYKELKNYTELGGVLTVFVLP
;
A
#
# COMPACT_ATOMS: atom_id res chain seq x y z
N TYR A 1 -0.61 1.88 4.27
CA TYR A 1 0.35 2.32 5.30
C TYR A 1 1.67 1.65 5.03
N VAL A 2 2.77 2.39 5.09
CA VAL A 2 4.10 1.80 5.28
C VAL A 2 4.25 1.50 6.76
N LYS A 3 4.70 0.29 7.08
CA LYS A 3 4.97 -0.14 8.45
C LYS A 3 6.38 -0.70 8.52
N CYS A 4 7.07 -0.41 9.61
CA CYS A 4 8.32 -1.06 9.99
C CYS A 4 8.09 -1.78 11.32
N VAL A 5 8.58 -3.01 11.45
CA VAL A 5 8.43 -3.84 12.64
C VAL A 5 9.80 -4.32 13.10
N ASP A 6 9.90 -4.70 14.36
CA ASP A 6 11.10 -5.35 14.89
C ASP A 6 11.31 -6.70 14.18
N ALA A 7 12.53 -6.99 13.74
CA ALA A 7 12.82 -8.22 13.01
C ALA A 7 12.68 -9.48 13.88
N ASN A 8 12.84 -9.34 15.21
CA ASN A 8 12.70 -10.43 16.16
C ASN A 8 11.28 -10.51 16.76
N ASP A 9 10.48 -9.46 16.59
CA ASP A 9 9.08 -9.39 17.04
C ASP A 9 8.24 -8.57 16.06
N ILE A 10 7.63 -9.24 15.09
CA ILE A 10 6.82 -8.59 14.04
C ILE A 10 5.55 -7.91 14.58
N SER A 11 5.16 -8.18 15.83
CA SER A 11 4.01 -7.51 16.46
C SER A 11 4.37 -6.10 16.97
N LYS A 12 5.66 -5.85 17.20
CA LYS A 12 6.19 -4.57 17.65
C LYS A 12 6.40 -3.62 16.46
N GLU A 13 5.39 -2.79 16.20
CA GLU A 13 5.45 -1.72 15.20
C GLU A 13 6.40 -0.61 15.65
N LEU A 14 7.44 -0.32 14.86
CA LEU A 14 8.46 0.70 15.13
C LEU A 14 8.22 2.00 14.36
N TYR A 15 7.54 1.92 13.21
CA TYR A 15 7.22 3.07 12.37
C TYR A 15 5.94 2.81 11.58
N LYS A 16 5.15 3.86 11.38
CA LYS A 16 3.94 3.82 10.54
C LYS A 16 3.72 5.16 9.85
N PHE A 17 3.49 5.10 8.54
CA PHE A 17 3.17 6.27 7.72
C PHE A 17 1.97 5.99 6.81
N LYS A 18 1.00 6.91 6.77
CA LYS A 18 -0.16 6.81 5.87
C LYS A 18 0.21 7.39 4.50
N THR A 19 0.49 6.52 3.54
CA THR A 19 0.62 6.89 2.13
C THR A 19 -0.72 7.39 1.58
N PRO A 20 -0.71 8.18 0.49
CA PRO A 20 -1.94 8.71 -0.13
C PRO A 20 -2.94 7.63 -0.58
N SER A 21 -2.45 6.44 -0.95
CA SER A 21 -3.27 5.30 -1.38
C SER A 21 -2.75 3.97 -0.79
N GLY A 22 -3.52 2.89 -0.96
CA GLY A 22 -3.15 1.53 -0.62
C GLY A 22 -1.90 1.06 -1.36
N ILE A 23 -1.16 0.13 -0.77
CA ILE A 23 0.12 -0.35 -1.30
C ILE A 23 -0.07 -1.81 -1.70
N ILE A 24 0.18 -2.10 -2.96
CA ILE A 24 0.19 -3.47 -3.52
C ILE A 24 1.55 -3.86 -4.10
N GLY A 25 2.50 -2.92 -4.15
CA GLY A 25 3.87 -3.14 -4.60
C GLY A 25 4.84 -3.39 -3.45
N ASN A 26 6.07 -3.74 -3.80
CA ASN A 26 7.13 -4.00 -2.83
C ASN A 26 7.77 -2.69 -2.34
N LEU A 27 8.21 -2.69 -1.08
CA LEU A 27 9.17 -1.72 -0.58
C LEU A 27 10.53 -1.99 -1.21
N ASN A 28 11.23 -0.94 -1.62
CA ASN A 28 12.59 -1.00 -2.16
C ASN A 28 13.51 -0.06 -1.37
N THR A 29 14.81 -0.37 -1.34
CA THR A 29 15.83 0.49 -0.72
C THR A 29 17.01 0.69 -1.66
N TRP A 30 17.66 1.86 -1.57
CA TRP A 30 18.84 2.21 -2.36
C TRP A 30 19.69 3.24 -1.61
N GLN A 31 20.89 3.52 -2.11
CA GLN A 31 21.77 4.56 -1.59
C GLN A 31 21.97 5.67 -2.62
N TYR A 32 21.98 6.93 -2.18
CA TYR A 32 22.34 8.08 -3.01
C TYR A 32 23.13 9.10 -2.19
N LYS A 33 24.30 9.51 -2.68
CA LYS A 33 25.22 10.45 -2.01
C LYS A 33 25.48 10.11 -0.53
N GLY A 34 25.73 8.83 -0.25
CA GLY A 34 26.02 8.36 1.11
C GLY A 34 24.80 8.12 2.00
N LYS A 35 23.60 8.61 1.66
CA LYS A 35 22.37 8.38 2.43
C LYS A 35 21.57 7.17 1.90
N GLN A 36 21.03 6.36 2.80
CA GLN A 36 20.10 5.27 2.45
C GLN A 36 18.66 5.80 2.36
N TYR A 37 17.95 5.35 1.33
CA TYR A 37 16.56 5.71 1.06
C TYR A 37 15.70 4.45 1.03
N ILE A 38 14.44 4.60 1.39
CA ILE A 38 13.40 3.58 1.22
C ILE A 38 12.28 4.19 0.38
N GLY A 39 11.73 3.44 -0.57
CA GLY A 39 10.67 3.91 -1.45
C GLY A 39 9.59 2.88 -1.68
N VAL A 40 8.37 3.36 -1.89
CA VAL A 40 7.22 2.52 -2.21
C VAL A 40 6.21 3.26 -3.08
N LEU A 41 5.60 2.54 -4.01
CA LEU A 41 4.47 3.03 -4.79
C LEU A 41 3.16 2.82 -4.01
N SER A 42 2.34 3.86 -3.97
CA SER A 42 0.98 3.81 -3.46
C SER A 42 -0.02 4.08 -4.58
N GLY A 43 -1.02 3.21 -4.64
CA GLY A 43 -2.03 3.11 -5.69
C GLY A 43 -2.73 1.76 -5.52
N ILE A 44 -3.86 1.75 -4.82
CA ILE A 44 -4.64 0.53 -4.65
C ILE A 44 -5.15 0.03 -6.01
N GLY A 45 -5.11 -1.28 -6.20
CA GLY A 45 -5.45 -1.93 -7.46
C GLY A 45 -5.18 -3.43 -7.37
N GLY A 46 -4.76 -4.03 -8.49
CA GLY A 46 -4.66 -5.49 -8.57
C GLY A 46 -6.00 -6.15 -8.27
N TRP A 47 -5.98 -7.41 -7.84
CA TRP A 47 -7.23 -8.14 -7.61
C TRP A 47 -7.96 -7.68 -6.34
N ALA A 48 -7.22 -7.38 -5.26
CA ALA A 48 -7.81 -6.90 -4.01
C ALA A 48 -8.48 -5.52 -4.15
N GLY A 49 -7.98 -4.67 -5.04
CA GLY A 49 -8.54 -3.36 -5.33
C GLY A 49 -9.41 -3.29 -6.57
N ILE A 50 -9.78 -4.41 -7.20
CA ILE A 50 -10.39 -4.39 -8.54
C ILE A 50 -11.72 -3.64 -8.59
N GLY A 51 -12.51 -3.68 -7.50
CA GLY A 51 -13.75 -2.89 -7.38
C GLY A 51 -13.51 -1.39 -7.50
N LEU A 52 -12.45 -0.90 -6.85
CA LEU A 52 -12.03 0.50 -6.94
C LEU A 52 -11.42 0.83 -8.31
N ALA A 53 -10.53 -0.02 -8.82
CA ALA A 53 -9.73 0.27 -10.01
C ALA A 53 -10.53 0.16 -11.32
N ALA A 54 -11.49 -0.75 -11.39
CA ALA A 54 -12.32 -0.97 -12.58
C ALA A 54 -13.76 -0.45 -12.41
N GLY A 55 -14.10 0.15 -11.26
CA GLY A 55 -15.44 0.68 -11.00
C GLY A 55 -16.52 -0.40 -10.92
N LEU A 56 -16.18 -1.59 -10.41
CA LEU A 56 -17.11 -2.71 -10.27
C LEU A 56 -17.83 -2.64 -8.92
N GLU A 57 -19.13 -2.89 -8.91
CA GLU A 57 -19.98 -2.67 -7.74
C GLU A 57 -20.66 -3.92 -7.20
N LYS A 58 -20.92 -4.95 -8.04
CA LYS A 58 -21.64 -6.14 -7.56
C LYS A 58 -20.69 -7.04 -6.80
N ASP A 59 -21.16 -7.61 -5.71
CA ASP A 59 -20.34 -8.47 -4.84
C ASP A 59 -19.67 -9.64 -5.58
N THR A 60 -20.32 -10.18 -6.62
CA THR A 60 -19.81 -11.30 -7.42
C THR A 60 -18.89 -10.88 -8.57
N ASP A 61 -18.77 -9.58 -8.87
CA ASP A 61 -17.90 -9.07 -9.93
C ASP A 61 -16.42 -9.32 -9.57
N GLY A 62 -15.56 -9.31 -10.59
CA GLY A 62 -14.13 -9.54 -10.40
C GLY A 62 -13.83 -10.90 -9.77
N LEU A 63 -14.60 -11.94 -10.13
CA LEU A 63 -14.52 -13.29 -9.57
C LEU A 63 -14.74 -13.33 -8.05
N GLY A 64 -15.62 -12.46 -7.53
CA GLY A 64 -15.96 -12.36 -6.11
C GLY A 64 -15.04 -11.47 -5.27
N ALA A 65 -13.96 -10.92 -5.85
CA ALA A 65 -13.05 -10.04 -5.13
C ALA A 65 -13.71 -8.71 -4.73
N VAL A 66 -14.65 -8.20 -5.52
CA VAL A 66 -15.37 -6.96 -5.20
C VAL A 66 -16.12 -7.08 -3.88
N GLY A 67 -16.88 -8.16 -3.69
CA GLY A 67 -17.57 -8.44 -2.43
C GLY A 67 -16.61 -8.70 -1.28
N GLY A 68 -15.53 -9.46 -1.53
CA GLY A 68 -14.51 -9.77 -0.52
C GLY A 68 -13.76 -8.56 0.03
N TYR A 69 -13.60 -7.50 -0.77
CA TYR A 69 -12.88 -6.27 -0.41
C TYR A 69 -13.77 -5.02 -0.42
N LYS A 70 -15.10 -5.16 -0.31
CA LYS A 70 -16.06 -4.05 -0.45
C LYS A 70 -15.81 -2.85 0.47
N GLU A 71 -15.26 -3.10 1.66
CA GLU A 71 -14.99 -2.07 2.66
C GLU A 71 -13.68 -1.31 2.43
N LEU A 72 -12.83 -1.79 1.51
CA LEU A 72 -11.52 -1.19 1.23
C LEU A 72 -11.63 0.28 0.81
N LYS A 73 -12.72 0.64 0.12
CA LYS A 73 -13.03 2.02 -0.29
C LYS A 73 -13.19 3.00 0.87
N ASN A 74 -13.47 2.51 2.08
CA ASN A 74 -13.59 3.36 3.27
C ASN A 74 -12.23 3.80 3.84
N TYR A 75 -11.13 3.20 3.37
CA TYR A 75 -9.79 3.40 3.94
C TYR A 75 -8.78 3.99 2.95
N THR A 76 -9.06 3.88 1.66
CA THR A 76 -8.18 4.30 0.57
C THR A 76 -8.98 4.61 -0.69
N GLU A 77 -8.40 5.45 -1.54
CA GLU A 77 -8.84 5.72 -2.90
C GLU A 77 -7.73 5.30 -3.88
N LEU A 78 -8.00 5.41 -5.19
CA LEU A 78 -6.99 5.21 -6.24
C LEU A 78 -5.82 6.19 -6.08
N GLY A 79 -4.68 5.85 -6.67
CA GLY A 79 -3.49 6.68 -6.58
C GLY A 79 -2.40 6.26 -7.56
N GLY A 80 -1.28 6.97 -7.49
CA GLY A 80 -0.11 6.75 -8.35
C GLY A 80 1.08 7.56 -7.86
N VAL A 81 1.48 7.34 -6.61
CA VAL A 81 2.50 8.18 -5.93
C VAL A 81 3.64 7.32 -5.41
N LEU A 82 4.88 7.67 -5.77
CA LEU A 82 6.10 7.17 -5.13
C LEU A 82 6.40 8.00 -3.88
N THR A 83 6.34 7.38 -2.70
CA THR A 83 6.79 7.99 -1.45
C THR A 83 8.20 7.54 -1.13
N VAL A 84 9.09 8.48 -0.81
CA VAL A 84 10.50 8.22 -0.48
C VAL A 84 10.81 8.70 0.94
N PHE A 85 11.47 7.85 1.72
CA PHE A 85 11.84 8.09 3.12
C PHE A 85 13.37 8.12 3.27
N VAL A 86 13.87 9.01 4.12
CA VAL A 86 15.28 9.16 4.49
C VAL A 86 15.37 9.74 5.90
N LEU A 87 16.47 9.49 6.61
CA LEU A 87 16.75 10.15 7.88
C LEU A 87 17.28 11.59 7.64
N PRO A 88 17.00 12.53 8.57
CA PRO A 88 17.53 13.90 8.52
C PRO A 88 19.05 13.96 8.28
#